data_AF-A0A7V3EN48-F1
#
_entry.id   AF-A0A7V3EN48-F1
#
_cell.length_a   1.000
_cell.length_b   1.000
_cell.length_c   1.000
_cell.angle_alpha   90.00
_cell.angle_beta   90.00
_cell.angle_gamma   90.00
#
_symmetry.space_group_name_H-M   'P 1'
#
loop_
_entity.id
_entity.type
_entity.pdbx_description
1 polymer ?
#
loop_
_entity_poly.entity_id
_entity_poly.type
_entity_poly.pdbx_seq_one_letter_code
_entity_poly.pdbx_strand_id
1 'polypeptide(L)'
;MSWKKILSGLLLAFVLVTIGFAFGKEVTLRRLRLQLPEEGLSTGGAPDAGSVPERSSPAVRVLYLHGTIRCPTCNGIEKTAREVVETEFAADWRAGRLVWQEADFQMREDLARRYEVTTSTLVVESARRSMESPPDFEKLEGVWERAGDAAALRRYIAEAIRKRLSGGGTGS
;
A
#
# COMPACT_ATOMS: atom_id res chain seq x y z
N MET A 1 -28.27 14.41 -47.94
CA MET A 1 -27.91 14.93 -46.61
C MET A 1 -26.42 14.73 -46.38
N SER A 2 -25.72 15.76 -45.91
CA SER A 2 -24.26 15.75 -45.75
C SER A 2 -23.85 14.81 -44.62
N TRP A 3 -23.28 13.65 -44.97
CA TRP A 3 -22.79 12.58 -44.06
C TRP A 3 -21.93 13.13 -42.92
N LYS A 4 -21.15 14.18 -43.19
CA LYS A 4 -20.32 14.87 -42.20
C LYS A 4 -21.14 15.47 -41.05
N LYS A 5 -22.34 15.99 -41.33
CA LYS A 5 -23.24 16.55 -40.30
C LYS A 5 -23.88 15.46 -39.44
N ILE A 6 -24.12 14.28 -40.02
CA ILE A 6 -24.64 13.10 -39.30
C ILE A 6 -23.57 12.56 -38.35
N LEU A 7 -22.32 12.44 -38.82
CA LEU A 7 -21.21 11.96 -38.01
C LEU A 7 -20.85 12.93 -36.87
N SER A 8 -20.84 14.25 -37.16
CA SER A 8 -20.59 15.27 -36.14
C SER A 8 -21.70 15.33 -35.09
N GLY A 9 -22.96 15.08 -35.48
CA GLY A 9 -24.08 14.97 -34.55
C GLY A 9 -23.96 13.75 -33.64
N LEU A 10 -23.53 12.60 -34.18
CA LEU A 10 -23.33 11.38 -33.41
C LEU A 10 -22.20 11.51 -32.37
N LEU A 11 -21.08 12.14 -32.75
CA LEU A 11 -19.95 12.38 -31.85
C LEU A 11 -20.33 13.31 -30.68
N LEU A 12 -21.06 14.39 -30.97
CA LEU A 12 -21.53 15.30 -29.92
C LEU A 12 -22.52 14.61 -28.96
N ALA A 13 -23.41 13.77 -29.48
CA ALA A 13 -24.31 12.98 -28.64
C ALA A 13 -23.53 12.00 -27.73
N PHE A 14 -22.51 11.32 -28.26
CA PHE A 14 -21.69 10.39 -27.47
C PHE A 14 -20.90 11.11 -26.35
N VAL A 15 -20.37 12.29 -26.63
CA VAL A 15 -19.67 13.11 -25.62
C VAL A 15 -20.64 13.59 -24.53
N LEU A 16 -21.85 14.02 -24.88
CA LEU A 16 -22.85 14.45 -23.90
C LEU A 16 -23.35 13.29 -23.02
N VAL A 17 -23.51 12.09 -23.60
CA VAL A 17 -23.89 10.89 -22.85
C VAL A 17 -22.80 10.45 -21.88
N THR A 18 -21.52 10.50 -22.28
CA THR A 18 -20.40 10.13 -21.39
C THR A 18 -20.22 11.11 -20.23
N ILE A 19 -20.34 12.42 -20.49
CA ILE A 19 -20.31 13.45 -19.43
C ILE A 19 -21.53 13.30 -18.49
N GLY A 20 -22.74 13.10 -19.04
CA GLY A 20 -23.94 12.90 -18.24
C GLY A 20 -23.89 11.65 -17.34
N PHE A 21 -23.32 10.55 -17.83
CA PHE A 21 -23.17 9.32 -17.04
C PHE A 21 -22.16 9.48 -15.90
N ALA A 22 -21.08 10.22 -16.10
CA ALA A 22 -20.09 10.52 -15.06
C ALA A 22 -20.71 11.38 -13.94
N PHE A 23 -21.45 12.45 -14.28
CA PHE A 23 -22.10 13.30 -13.28
C PHE A 23 -23.30 12.63 -12.59
N GLY A 24 -24.00 11.69 -13.23
CA GLY A 24 -25.13 10.95 -12.63
C GLY A 24 -24.73 9.96 -11.53
N LYS A 25 -23.54 9.33 -11.63
CA LYS A 25 -23.04 8.40 -10.60
C LYS A 25 -22.65 9.10 -9.30
N GLU A 26 -22.06 10.31 -9.39
CA GLU A 26 -21.61 11.07 -8.22
C GLU A 26 -22.78 11.55 -7.33
N VAL A 27 -23.89 11.99 -7.94
CA VAL A 27 -25.04 12.54 -7.20
C VAL A 27 -25.89 11.44 -6.55
N THR A 28 -26.00 10.27 -7.20
CA THR A 28 -26.75 9.12 -6.68
C THR A 28 -26.06 8.50 -5.47
N LEU A 29 -24.72 8.42 -5.47
CA LEU A 29 -23.95 7.92 -4.31
C LEU A 29 -24.00 8.87 -3.10
N ARG A 30 -24.05 10.19 -3.33
CA ARG A 30 -24.24 11.17 -2.23
C ARG A 30 -25.62 11.07 -1.61
N ARG A 31 -26.69 10.85 -2.39
CA ARG A 31 -28.04 10.63 -1.82
C ARG A 31 -28.15 9.31 -1.06
N LEU A 32 -27.54 8.24 -1.55
CA LEU A 32 -27.55 6.94 -0.88
C LEU A 32 -26.84 6.99 0.49
N ARG A 33 -25.78 7.80 0.61
CA ARG A 33 -25.05 7.99 1.87
C ARG A 33 -25.79 8.85 2.90
N LEU A 34 -26.80 9.63 2.48
CA LEU A 34 -27.61 10.50 3.34
C LEU A 34 -28.96 9.87 3.73
N GLN A 35 -29.35 8.74 3.12
CA GLN A 35 -30.65 8.09 3.33
C GLN A 35 -30.57 6.80 4.15
N LEU A 36 -29.41 6.44 4.73
CA LEU A 36 -29.34 5.38 5.73
C LEU A 36 -29.70 5.97 7.11
N PRO A 37 -30.81 5.56 7.74
CA PRO A 37 -31.17 6.00 9.07
C PRO A 37 -30.21 5.40 10.10
N GLU A 38 -29.59 6.25 10.91
CA GLU A 38 -28.91 5.89 12.16
C GLU A 38 -29.96 5.55 13.23
N GLU A 39 -30.66 4.42 13.09
CA GLU A 39 -31.62 3.97 14.09
C GLU A 39 -31.21 2.62 14.64
N GLY A 40 -30.50 2.70 15.76
CA GLY A 40 -30.24 1.62 16.69
C GLY A 40 -30.01 2.20 18.09
N LEU A 41 -31.02 2.88 18.64
CA LEU A 41 -31.03 3.30 20.04
C LEU A 41 -30.81 2.09 20.95
N SER A 42 -29.79 2.17 21.81
CA SER A 42 -29.86 1.57 23.14
C SER A 42 -29.24 2.53 24.14
N THR A 43 -30.12 3.24 24.84
CA THR A 43 -29.84 3.98 26.07
C THR A 43 -29.48 2.97 27.15
N GLY A 44 -28.22 2.95 27.59
CA GLY A 44 -27.79 2.05 28.65
C GLY A 44 -26.36 2.30 29.14
N GLY A 45 -26.19 3.35 29.94
CA GLY A 45 -25.05 3.55 30.85
C GLY A 45 -23.71 3.87 30.20
N ALA A 46 -23.24 5.11 30.33
CA ALA A 46 -21.87 5.46 29.97
C ALA A 46 -20.94 5.28 31.17
N PRO A 47 -20.05 4.27 31.19
CA PRO A 47 -18.72 4.44 31.70
C PRO A 47 -17.82 4.91 30.54
N ASP A 48 -17.15 6.03 30.79
CA ASP A 48 -15.92 6.52 30.19
C ASP A 48 -15.69 6.28 28.70
N ALA A 49 -15.72 7.38 27.94
CA ALA A 49 -15.30 7.44 26.55
C ALA A 49 -13.79 7.19 26.45
N GLY A 50 -13.40 5.93 26.58
CA GLY A 50 -12.13 5.42 26.11
C GLY A 50 -12.07 5.66 24.61
N SER A 51 -11.21 6.60 24.22
CA SER A 51 -10.78 6.82 22.84
C SER A 51 -10.65 5.50 22.10
N VAL A 52 -11.46 5.29 21.06
CA VAL A 52 -11.21 4.26 20.06
C VAL A 52 -9.80 4.52 19.55
N PRO A 53 -8.83 3.60 19.73
CA PRO A 53 -7.49 3.86 19.22
C PRO A 53 -7.63 4.00 17.71
N GLU A 54 -7.33 5.19 17.20
CA GLU A 54 -6.98 5.38 15.80
C GLU A 54 -6.02 4.23 15.48
N ARG A 55 -6.39 3.38 14.50
CA ARG A 55 -5.51 2.27 14.10
C ARG A 55 -4.21 2.90 13.60
N SER A 56 -3.22 2.98 14.48
CA SER A 56 -1.93 3.59 14.19
C SER A 56 -1.40 2.91 12.95
N SER A 57 -1.13 3.70 11.91
CA SER A 57 -0.48 3.17 10.72
C SER A 57 0.85 2.56 11.13
N PRO A 58 1.28 1.44 10.50
CA PRO A 58 2.55 0.83 10.84
C PRO A 58 3.68 1.83 10.60
N ALA A 59 4.64 1.87 11.52
CA ALA A 59 5.83 2.71 11.41
C ALA A 59 6.70 2.31 10.21
N VAL A 60 6.76 1.02 9.90
CA VAL A 60 7.54 0.47 8.78
C VAL A 60 6.75 -0.63 8.07
N ARG A 61 6.80 -0.63 6.73
CA ARG A 61 6.29 -1.70 5.87
C ARG A 61 7.44 -2.31 5.09
N VAL A 62 7.60 -3.62 5.19
CA VAL A 62 8.53 -4.40 4.39
C VAL A 62 7.73 -5.09 3.29
N LEU A 63 8.00 -4.73 2.04
CA LEU A 63 7.30 -5.21 0.86
C LEU A 63 8.22 -6.10 0.03
N TYR A 64 7.83 -7.35 -0.22
CA TYR A 64 8.46 -8.14 -1.28
C TYR A 64 7.65 -8.05 -2.56
N LEU A 65 8.21 -7.35 -3.56
CA LEU A 65 7.60 -7.23 -4.87
C LEU A 65 8.23 -8.28 -5.77
N HIS A 66 7.42 -9.20 -6.28
CA HIS A 66 7.90 -10.31 -7.12
C HIS A 66 7.23 -10.30 -8.49
N GLY A 67 7.86 -10.94 -9.47
CA GLY A 67 7.21 -11.24 -10.74
C GLY A 67 6.24 -12.41 -10.61
N THR A 68 5.33 -12.56 -11.57
CA THR A 68 4.38 -13.68 -11.64
C THR A 68 5.09 -15.03 -11.67
N ILE A 69 6.19 -15.10 -12.42
CA ILE A 69 7.06 -16.28 -12.45
C ILE A 69 8.18 -16.10 -11.44
N ARG A 70 8.26 -17.04 -10.51
CA ARG A 70 9.20 -16.99 -9.38
C ARG A 70 10.25 -18.08 -9.50
N CYS A 71 11.53 -17.69 -9.46
CA CYS A 71 12.65 -18.63 -9.46
C CYS A 71 13.04 -19.03 -8.02
N PRO A 72 13.90 -20.05 -7.82
CA PRO A 72 14.38 -20.43 -6.49
C PRO A 72 15.02 -19.28 -5.71
N THR A 73 15.77 -18.40 -6.39
CA THR A 73 16.38 -17.21 -5.79
C THR A 73 15.34 -16.22 -5.27
N CYS A 74 14.27 -15.96 -6.05
CA CYS A 74 13.14 -15.14 -5.59
C CYS A 74 12.55 -15.70 -4.29
N ASN A 75 12.32 -17.02 -4.24
CA ASN A 75 11.74 -17.67 -3.07
C ASN A 75 12.69 -17.62 -1.86
N GLY A 76 14.00 -17.76 -2.10
CA GLY A 76 15.03 -17.64 -1.06
C GLY A 76 15.12 -16.24 -0.45
N ILE A 77 15.06 -15.20 -1.28
CA ILE A 77 15.04 -13.80 -0.83
C ILE A 77 13.79 -13.53 0.00
N GLU A 78 12.61 -13.93 -0.48
CA GLU A 78 11.35 -13.75 0.27
C GLU A 78 11.44 -14.42 1.64
N LYS A 79 11.81 -15.71 1.66
CA LYS A 79 11.87 -16.50 2.88
C LYS A 79 12.81 -15.86 3.89
N THR A 80 14.02 -15.50 3.46
CA THR A 80 15.03 -14.88 4.33
C THR A 80 14.52 -13.57 4.92
N ALA A 81 13.88 -12.73 4.11
CA ALA A 81 13.37 -11.44 4.56
C ALA A 81 12.20 -11.58 5.53
N ARG A 82 11.28 -12.50 5.26
CA ARG A 82 10.17 -12.83 6.15
C ARG A 82 10.67 -13.35 7.50
N GLU A 83 11.66 -14.24 7.49
CA GLU A 83 12.29 -14.74 8.71
C GLU A 83 12.93 -13.61 9.52
N VAL A 84 13.65 -12.67 8.88
CA VAL A 84 14.22 -11.50 9.56
C VAL A 84 13.13 -10.68 10.26
N VAL A 85 12.01 -10.41 9.58
CA VAL A 85 10.87 -9.70 10.15
C VAL A 85 10.27 -10.43 11.35
N GLU A 86 9.99 -11.72 11.20
CA GLU A 86 9.28 -12.51 12.21
C GLU A 86 10.16 -12.86 13.42
N THR A 87 11.49 -12.86 13.27
CA THR A 87 12.43 -13.25 14.32
C THR A 87 13.19 -12.07 14.93
N GLU A 88 13.94 -11.30 14.14
CA GLU A 88 14.77 -10.20 14.66
C GLU A 88 13.92 -8.98 15.06
N PHE A 89 12.81 -8.76 14.35
CA PHE A 89 11.88 -7.65 14.62
C PHE A 89 10.57 -8.14 15.24
N ALA A 90 10.61 -9.30 15.92
CA ALA A 90 9.41 -9.95 16.41
C ALA A 90 8.59 -9.09 17.40
N ALA A 91 9.24 -8.16 18.12
CA ALA A 91 8.55 -7.20 18.98
C ALA A 91 7.76 -6.18 18.15
N ASP A 92 8.39 -5.53 17.17
CA ASP A 92 7.75 -4.56 16.29
C ASP A 92 6.68 -5.19 15.39
N TRP A 93 6.92 -6.42 14.92
CA TRP A 93 5.96 -7.22 14.16
C TRP A 93 4.72 -7.54 14.98
N ARG A 94 4.87 -8.05 16.21
CA ARG A 94 3.73 -8.34 17.10
C ARG A 94 2.99 -7.08 17.55
N ALA A 95 3.70 -5.96 17.69
CA ALA A 95 3.11 -4.67 18.00
C ALA A 95 2.43 -3.99 16.81
N GLY A 96 2.52 -4.55 15.59
CA GLY A 96 2.00 -3.95 14.37
C GLY A 96 2.75 -2.68 13.92
N ARG A 97 3.88 -2.35 14.57
CA ARG A 97 4.76 -1.23 14.19
C ARG A 97 5.51 -1.52 12.91
N LEU A 98 5.87 -2.79 12.70
CA LEU A 98 6.43 -3.28 11.46
C LEU A 98 5.43 -4.24 10.83
N VAL A 99 5.22 -4.13 9.52
CA VAL A 99 4.36 -5.08 8.79
C VAL A 99 5.06 -5.67 7.57
N TRP A 100 4.82 -6.95 7.32
CA TRP A 100 5.23 -7.64 6.10
C TRP A 100 4.10 -7.68 5.08
N GLN A 101 4.43 -7.49 3.81
CA GLN A 101 3.50 -7.75 2.71
C GLN A 101 4.29 -8.24 1.48
N GLU A 102 3.65 -9.06 0.66
CA GLU A 102 4.12 -9.42 -0.68
C GLU A 102 3.12 -8.92 -1.73
N ALA A 103 3.61 -8.70 -2.94
CA ALA A 103 2.73 -8.53 -4.10
C ALA A 103 3.43 -8.88 -5.42
N ASP A 104 2.64 -9.39 -6.36
CA ASP A 104 3.03 -9.50 -7.77
C ASP A 104 3.00 -8.11 -8.44
N PHE A 105 4.17 -7.56 -8.78
CA PHE A 105 4.25 -6.23 -9.41
C PHE A 105 3.74 -6.22 -10.85
N GLN A 106 3.69 -7.36 -11.54
CA GLN A 106 3.15 -7.46 -12.90
C GLN A 106 1.61 -7.38 -12.90
N MET A 107 0.98 -7.76 -11.78
CA MET A 107 -0.46 -7.65 -11.58
C MET A 107 -0.87 -6.37 -10.84
N ARG A 108 0.10 -5.64 -10.27
CA ARG A 108 -0.10 -4.43 -9.46
C ARG A 108 0.66 -3.25 -10.04
N GLU A 109 0.09 -2.70 -11.11
CA GLU A 109 0.65 -1.55 -11.83
C GLU A 109 0.81 -0.30 -10.94
N ASP A 110 -0.04 -0.16 -9.92
CA ASP A 110 0.07 0.90 -8.90
C ASP A 110 1.35 0.77 -8.06
N LEU A 111 1.72 -0.45 -7.67
CA LEU A 111 2.93 -0.72 -6.89
C LEU A 111 4.18 -0.68 -7.79
N ALA A 112 4.10 -1.25 -8.98
CA ALA A 112 5.21 -1.22 -9.95
C ALA A 112 5.62 0.21 -10.30
N ARG A 113 4.64 1.11 -10.54
CA ARG A 113 4.91 2.53 -10.78
C ARG A 113 5.40 3.26 -9.54
N ARG A 114 4.75 3.05 -8.38
CA ARG A 114 5.11 3.76 -7.14
C ARG A 114 6.56 3.54 -6.77
N TYR A 115 7.02 2.30 -6.88
CA TYR A 115 8.37 1.92 -6.46
C TYR A 115 9.34 1.81 -7.62
N GLU A 116 8.91 2.07 -8.86
CA GLU A 116 9.73 1.93 -10.07
C GLU A 116 10.41 0.56 -10.15
N VAL A 117 9.59 -0.49 -10.06
CA VAL A 117 10.04 -1.88 -9.98
C VAL A 117 9.88 -2.57 -11.33
N THR A 118 11.00 -3.10 -11.83
CA THR A 118 11.08 -3.85 -13.08
C THR A 118 11.55 -5.30 -12.88
N THR A 119 12.05 -5.61 -11.68
CA THR A 119 12.52 -6.94 -11.27
C THR A 119 12.12 -7.24 -9.83
N SER A 120 12.15 -8.50 -9.39
CA SER A 120 11.77 -8.82 -8.01
C SER A 120 12.71 -8.14 -7.01
N THR A 121 12.18 -7.50 -5.98
CA THR A 121 13.00 -6.74 -5.02
C THR A 121 12.28 -6.55 -3.68
N LEU A 122 13.03 -6.19 -2.65
CA LEU A 122 12.49 -5.79 -1.34
C LEU A 122 12.40 -4.27 -1.27
N VAL A 123 11.30 -3.77 -0.73
CA VAL A 123 11.11 -2.37 -0.40
C VAL A 123 10.93 -2.22 1.10
N VAL A 124 11.63 -1.28 1.71
CA VAL A 124 11.39 -0.88 3.11
C VAL A 124 10.85 0.54 3.12
N GLU A 125 9.55 0.66 3.38
CA GLU A 125 8.79 1.91 3.40
C GLU A 125 8.57 2.36 4.85
N SER A 126 8.74 3.66 5.11
CA SER A 126 8.43 4.29 6.40
C SER A 126 6.98 4.80 6.43
N ALA A 127 6.41 4.99 7.63
CA ALA A 127 5.15 5.70 7.76
C ALA A 127 5.21 7.08 7.10
N ARG A 128 4.07 7.51 6.54
CA ARG A 128 3.95 8.89 6.04
C ARG A 128 4.14 9.87 7.18
N ARG A 129 4.96 10.90 6.96
CA ARG A 129 5.17 12.00 7.93
C ARG A 129 3.94 12.91 8.00
N SER A 130 3.28 13.14 6.87
CA SER A 130 2.05 13.92 6.74
C SER A 130 1.19 13.38 5.60
N MET A 131 -0.07 13.81 5.53
CA MET A 131 -0.97 13.39 4.45
C MET A 131 -0.52 13.90 3.07
N GLU A 132 0.20 15.02 3.04
CA GLU A 132 0.68 15.70 1.83
C GLU A 132 2.01 15.12 1.31
N SER A 133 2.75 14.36 2.12
CA SER A 133 4.03 13.78 1.73
C SER A 133 3.91 12.29 1.42
N PRO A 134 4.51 11.80 0.31
CA PRO A 134 4.64 10.37 0.11
C PRO A 134 5.54 9.76 1.21
N PRO A 135 5.34 8.48 1.54
CA PRO A 135 6.22 7.79 2.46
C PRO A 135 7.63 7.65 1.85
N ASP A 136 8.65 7.77 2.71
CA ASP A 136 10.03 7.48 2.32
C ASP A 136 10.23 5.97 2.19
N PHE A 137 10.95 5.53 1.15
CA PHE A 137 11.22 4.11 0.95
C PHE A 137 12.61 3.88 0.34
N GLU A 138 13.15 2.68 0.55
CA GLU A 138 14.33 2.17 -0.18
C GLU A 138 14.00 0.85 -0.85
N LYS A 139 14.38 0.75 -2.14
CA LYS A 139 14.53 -0.52 -2.83
C LYS A 139 15.86 -1.15 -2.49
N LEU A 140 15.85 -2.35 -1.93
CA LEU A 140 17.03 -3.10 -1.58
C LEU A 140 17.58 -3.86 -2.79
N GLU A 141 18.06 -3.13 -3.80
CA GLU A 141 18.60 -3.75 -5.04
C GLU A 141 19.78 -4.71 -4.75
N GLY A 142 20.51 -4.47 -3.65
CA GLY A 142 21.64 -5.31 -3.21
C GLY A 142 21.26 -6.70 -2.70
N VAL A 143 19.97 -7.06 -2.64
CA VAL A 143 19.53 -8.41 -2.23
C VAL A 143 19.98 -9.49 -3.21
N TRP A 144 20.10 -9.15 -4.50
CA TRP A 144 20.51 -10.08 -5.54
C TRP A 144 21.97 -10.48 -5.42
N GLU A 145 22.84 -9.50 -5.16
CA GLU A 145 24.28 -9.71 -4.92
C GLU A 145 24.52 -10.60 -3.70
N ARG A 146 23.60 -10.58 -2.73
CA ARG A 146 23.70 -11.29 -1.45
C ARG A 146 22.89 -12.57 -1.41
N ALA A 147 22.16 -12.92 -2.47
CA ALA A 147 21.24 -14.05 -2.45
C ALA A 147 21.90 -15.41 -2.21
N GLY A 148 23.20 -15.53 -2.54
CA GLY A 148 24.01 -16.72 -2.27
C GLY A 148 24.60 -16.80 -0.85
N ASP A 149 24.54 -15.71 -0.07
CA ASP A 149 25.04 -15.65 1.31
C ASP A 149 23.90 -15.22 2.25
N ALA A 150 23.27 -16.21 2.88
CA ALA A 150 22.15 -15.99 3.77
C ALA A 150 22.50 -15.05 4.94
N ALA A 151 23.72 -15.12 5.48
CA ALA A 151 24.12 -14.26 6.60
C ALA A 151 24.31 -12.81 6.16
N ALA A 152 24.94 -12.58 5.00
CA ALA A 152 25.06 -11.25 4.43
C ALA A 152 23.69 -10.65 4.04
N LEU A 153 22.81 -11.45 3.43
CA LEU A 153 21.46 -11.03 3.06
C LEU A 153 20.64 -10.63 4.30
N ARG A 154 20.65 -11.47 5.34
CA ARG A 154 19.94 -11.18 6.60
C ARG A 154 20.41 -9.88 7.24
N ARG A 155 21.74 -9.68 7.36
CA ARG A 155 22.31 -8.45 7.93
C ARG A 155 21.88 -7.21 7.14
N TYR A 156 21.98 -7.28 5.81
CA TYR A 156 21.61 -6.17 4.93
C TYR A 156 20.13 -5.78 5.09
N ILE A 157 19.23 -6.75 5.09
CA ILE A 157 17.79 -6.51 5.30
C ILE A 157 17.54 -5.93 6.69
N ALA A 158 18.15 -6.50 7.73
CA ALA A 158 17.93 -6.06 9.10
C ALA A 158 18.45 -4.63 9.36
N GLU A 159 19.60 -4.27 8.78
CA GLU A 159 20.11 -2.89 8.83
C GLU A 159 19.16 -1.91 8.16
N ALA A 160 18.65 -2.26 6.98
CA ALA A 160 17.66 -1.45 6.28
C ALA A 160 16.40 -1.25 7.13
N ILE A 161 15.89 -2.29 7.79
CA ILE A 161 14.71 -2.18 8.66
C ILE A 161 15.01 -1.32 9.90
N ARG A 162 16.12 -1.57 10.61
CA ARG A 162 16.51 -0.80 11.81
C ARG A 162 16.61 0.69 11.50
N LYS A 163 17.24 1.04 10.38
CA LYS A 163 17.38 2.43 9.94
C LYS A 163 16.03 3.16 9.91
N ARG A 164 14.96 2.50 9.46
CA ARG A 164 13.62 3.13 9.34
C ARG A 164 12.87 3.13 10.65
N LEU A 165 12.96 2.06 11.44
CA LEU A 165 12.37 2.00 12.77
C LEU A 165 12.93 3.10 13.70
N SER A 166 14.21 3.41 13.60
CA SER A 166 14.85 4.48 14.39
C SER A 166 14.51 5.89 13.88
N GLY A 167 14.19 6.05 12.59
CA GLY A 167 13.88 7.35 11.98
C GLY A 167 12.48 7.90 12.27
N GLY A 168 11.59 7.09 12.88
CA GLY A 168 10.22 7.48 13.26
C GLY A 168 10.09 8.10 14.66
N GLY A 169 11.19 8.30 15.38
CA GLY A 169 11.21 8.68 16.79
C GLY A 169 12.00 9.94 17.11
N THR A 170 11.78 11.05 16.39
CA THR A 170 12.22 12.38 16.84
C THR A 170 11.11 13.41 16.62
N GLY A 171 10.22 13.44 17.60
CA GLY A 171 9.30 14.54 17.88
C GLY A 171 9.19 14.64 19.40
N SER A 172 10.25 15.13 20.02
CA SER A 172 10.29 15.53 21.43
C SER A 172 10.88 16.93 21.51
#